data_AF-A0A938EME1-F1
#
_entry.id   AF-A0A938EME1-F1
#
_cell.length_a   1.000
_cell.length_b   1.000
_cell.length_c   1.000
_cell.angle_alpha   90.00
_cell.angle_beta   90.00
_cell.angle_gamma   90.00
#
_symmetry.space_group_name_H-M   'P 1'
#
loop_
_entity.id
_entity.type
_entity.pdbx_description
1 polymer ?
#
loop_
_entity_poly.entity_id
_entity_poly.type
_entity_poly.pdbx_seq_one_letter_code
_entity_poly.pdbx_strand_id
1 'polypeptide(L)'
;MSRTSVSAALALASCALLAACSAQPAATPPAAQGSATAGEASAPSEGGQDAPSPTPSGSMSADGIVTVGLVEPYTPASQGTATDDYRCFLLDTGVPEDRFITGVRFVPDNASVVHHAILYRVRPQQIQAAQQRDADTPGQGWSCFGGPDLPSAGGNGV
;
A
#
# COMPACT_ATOMS: atom_id res chain seq x y z
N MET A 1 37.45 -2.38 67.77
CA MET A 1 36.90 -1.01 67.90
C MET A 1 36.80 -0.41 66.51
N SER A 2 35.71 0.33 66.28
CA SER A 2 35.37 1.16 65.12
C SER A 2 34.89 0.49 63.82
N ARG A 3 33.68 0.92 63.45
CA ARG A 3 32.84 0.62 62.29
C ARG A 3 33.04 1.74 61.26
N THR A 4 32.95 1.43 59.97
CA THR A 4 32.42 2.38 58.98
C THR A 4 31.87 1.63 57.76
N SER A 5 30.54 1.55 57.68
CA SER A 5 29.79 1.32 56.46
C SER A 5 29.45 2.70 55.87
N VAL A 6 29.65 2.90 54.56
CA VAL A 6 29.10 4.07 53.86
C VAL A 6 28.17 3.55 52.76
N SER A 7 26.88 3.68 53.02
CA SER A 7 25.80 3.50 52.05
C SER A 7 25.77 4.70 51.11
N ALA A 8 25.86 4.45 49.81
CA ALA A 8 25.60 5.48 48.80
C ALA A 8 24.08 5.69 48.70
N ALA A 9 23.61 6.85 49.15
CA ALA A 9 22.21 7.25 49.07
C ALA A 9 21.89 7.77 47.65
N LEU A 10 20.86 7.17 47.08
CA LEU A 10 20.18 7.57 45.86
C LEU A 10 19.36 8.84 46.16
N ALA A 11 19.56 9.92 45.42
CA ALA A 11 18.63 11.06 45.40
C ALA A 11 18.24 11.36 43.95
N LEU A 12 16.96 11.14 43.65
CA LEU A 12 16.34 11.30 42.35
C LEU A 12 16.35 12.76 41.90
N ALA A 13 16.92 13.02 40.73
CA ALA A 13 16.74 14.27 40.00
C ALA A 13 15.45 14.18 39.17
N SER A 14 14.33 14.56 39.77
CA SER A 14 13.06 14.77 39.07
C SER A 14 13.04 16.17 38.47
N CYS A 15 13.30 16.30 37.16
CA CYS A 15 13.05 17.52 36.42
C CYS A 15 12.04 17.21 35.31
N ALA A 16 10.76 17.29 35.65
CA ALA A 16 9.66 17.20 34.70
C ALA A 16 9.52 18.56 33.99
N LEU A 17 9.98 18.64 32.73
CA LEU A 17 9.73 19.76 31.84
C LEU A 17 8.45 19.48 31.05
N LEU A 18 7.30 19.91 31.57
CA LEU A 18 6.06 20.04 30.82
C LEU A 18 6.10 21.37 30.05
N ALA A 19 6.51 21.33 28.78
CA ALA A 19 6.30 22.43 27.85
C ALA A 19 4.86 22.33 27.30
N ALA A 20 3.92 23.02 27.96
CA ALA A 20 2.58 23.22 27.43
C ALA A 20 2.60 24.42 26.47
N CYS A 21 2.52 24.18 25.16
CA CYS A 21 2.17 25.22 24.20
C CYS A 21 0.64 25.41 24.23
N SER A 22 0.20 26.56 24.75
CA SER A 22 -1.18 27.00 24.66
C SER A 22 -1.54 27.29 23.20
N ALA A 23 -2.42 26.48 22.61
CA ALA A 23 -3.07 26.81 21.35
C ALA A 23 -4.13 27.89 21.60
N GLN A 24 -3.97 29.04 20.95
CA GLN A 24 -4.96 30.11 20.89
C GLN A 24 -6.21 29.61 20.14
N PRO A 25 -7.45 29.84 20.63
CA PRO A 25 -8.64 29.55 19.83
C PRO A 25 -8.69 30.55 18.67
N ALA A 26 -8.53 30.03 17.44
CA ALA A 26 -8.82 30.78 16.22
C ALA A 26 -10.31 31.13 16.19
N ALA A 27 -10.60 32.40 15.95
CA ALA A 27 -11.94 32.95 15.84
C ALA A 27 -12.77 32.21 14.77
N THR A 28 -13.99 31.83 15.14
CA THR A 28 -15.00 31.22 14.27
C THR A 28 -15.43 32.22 13.18
N PRO A 29 -15.33 31.88 11.88
CA PRO A 29 -15.97 32.67 10.84
C PRO A 29 -17.50 32.51 10.91
N PRO A 30 -18.29 33.56 10.58
CA PRO A 30 -19.74 33.50 10.63
C PRO A 30 -20.29 32.53 9.57
N ALA A 31 -21.32 31.78 9.97
CA ALA A 31 -22.07 30.88 9.12
C ALA A 31 -22.69 31.62 7.93
N ALA A 32 -22.25 31.28 6.72
CA ALA A 32 -22.94 31.66 5.50
C ALA A 32 -24.22 30.82 5.37
N GLN A 33 -25.37 31.47 5.52
CA GLN A 33 -26.68 30.89 5.26
C GLN A 33 -26.87 30.77 3.75
N GLY A 34 -26.86 29.54 3.23
CA GLY A 34 -27.33 29.22 1.88
C GLY A 34 -28.63 28.43 1.98
N SER A 35 -29.76 29.10 1.70
CA SER A 35 -31.04 28.41 1.44
C SER A 35 -30.93 27.62 0.14
N ALA A 36 -30.97 26.30 0.23
CA ALA A 36 -31.34 25.43 -0.88
C ALA A 36 -32.50 24.56 -0.42
N THR A 37 -33.59 24.69 -1.16
CA THR A 37 -34.89 24.05 -1.02
C THR A 37 -34.81 22.52 -0.94
N ALA A 38 -35.66 21.94 -0.09
CA ALA A 38 -35.93 20.50 -0.05
C ALA A 38 -36.37 19.99 -1.44
N GLY A 39 -35.70 18.95 -1.91
CA GLY A 39 -36.06 18.20 -3.10
C GLY A 39 -35.96 16.71 -2.81
N GLU A 40 -37.13 16.07 -2.81
CA GLU A 40 -37.45 14.63 -2.92
C GLU A 40 -36.36 13.59 -2.58
N ALA A 41 -36.68 12.75 -1.58
CA ALA A 41 -36.02 11.47 -1.35
C ALA A 41 -36.10 10.60 -2.62
N SER A 42 -34.95 10.21 -3.16
CA SER A 42 -34.86 9.14 -4.15
C SER A 42 -34.70 7.80 -3.44
N ALA A 43 -35.62 6.88 -3.77
CA ALA A 43 -35.79 5.52 -3.28
C ALA A 43 -34.52 4.63 -3.42
N PRO A 44 -34.43 3.50 -2.67
CA PRO A 44 -33.32 2.56 -2.82
C PRO A 44 -33.39 1.90 -4.20
N SER A 45 -32.30 1.97 -4.97
CA SER A 45 -32.18 1.18 -6.19
C SER A 45 -31.78 -0.24 -5.80
N GLU A 46 -32.77 -1.10 -5.58
CA GLU A 46 -32.59 -2.54 -5.75
C GLU A 46 -32.51 -2.85 -7.25
N GLY A 47 -31.46 -3.56 -7.66
CA GLY A 47 -31.29 -4.03 -9.04
C GLY A 47 -30.01 -3.57 -9.73
N GLY A 48 -28.85 -3.86 -9.14
CA GLY A 48 -27.61 -3.93 -9.89
C GLY A 48 -27.70 -5.11 -10.85
N GLN A 49 -28.14 -4.84 -12.08
CA GLN A 49 -28.09 -5.81 -13.17
C GLN A 49 -26.62 -6.22 -13.35
N ASP A 50 -26.38 -7.52 -13.36
CA ASP A 50 -25.11 -8.15 -13.71
C ASP A 50 -24.78 -7.78 -15.17
N ALA A 51 -24.23 -6.58 -15.36
CA ALA A 51 -23.79 -6.13 -16.65
C ALA A 51 -22.59 -7.00 -17.02
N PRO A 52 -22.61 -7.68 -18.19
CA PRO A 52 -21.46 -8.46 -18.62
C PRO A 52 -20.22 -7.56 -18.61
N SER A 53 -19.17 -8.02 -17.95
CA SER A 53 -17.88 -7.33 -17.97
C SER A 53 -17.51 -7.03 -19.43
N PRO A 54 -17.09 -5.79 -19.75
CA PRO A 54 -16.77 -5.43 -21.12
C PRO A 54 -15.76 -6.43 -21.68
N THR A 55 -16.11 -7.09 -22.78
CA THR A 55 -15.16 -7.95 -23.48
C THR A 55 -13.97 -7.07 -23.89
N PRO A 56 -12.71 -7.43 -23.57
CA PRO A 56 -11.56 -6.66 -23.98
C PRO A 56 -11.58 -6.53 -25.51
N SER A 57 -11.97 -5.36 -26.01
CA SER A 57 -12.01 -5.05 -27.43
C SER A 57 -10.61 -4.67 -27.89
N GLY A 58 -9.72 -5.64 -27.87
CA GLY A 58 -8.34 -5.49 -28.32
C GLY A 58 -7.75 -6.87 -28.52
N SER A 59 -7.60 -7.28 -29.78
CA SER A 59 -6.71 -8.40 -30.09
C SER A 59 -5.31 -7.94 -29.72
N MET A 60 -4.78 -8.45 -28.61
CA MET A 60 -3.33 -8.41 -28.40
C MET A 60 -2.74 -9.32 -29.47
N SER A 61 -2.03 -8.76 -30.43
CA SER A 61 -1.18 -9.55 -31.32
C SER A 61 -0.31 -10.46 -30.45
N ALA A 62 -0.20 -11.74 -30.80
CA ALA A 62 0.63 -12.68 -30.04
C ALA A 62 2.10 -12.19 -29.99
N ASP A 63 2.52 -11.48 -31.05
CA ASP A 63 3.78 -10.76 -31.11
C ASP A 63 3.83 -9.65 -30.06
N GLY A 64 4.74 -9.80 -29.09
CA GLY A 64 4.98 -8.82 -28.03
C GLY A 64 4.30 -9.11 -26.70
N ILE A 65 3.60 -10.25 -26.54
CA ILE A 65 3.13 -10.70 -25.22
C ILE A 65 4.32 -11.24 -24.42
N VAL A 66 4.59 -10.61 -23.28
CA VAL A 66 5.56 -11.08 -22.28
C VAL A 66 4.77 -11.70 -21.14
N THR A 67 5.01 -12.98 -20.87
CA THR A 67 4.42 -13.67 -19.72
C THR A 67 5.41 -13.67 -18.57
N VAL A 68 5.00 -13.11 -17.44
CA VAL A 68 5.79 -13.04 -16.21
C VAL A 68 4.94 -13.59 -15.08
N GLY A 69 5.55 -14.34 -14.18
CA GLY A 69 4.86 -14.98 -13.07
C GLY A 69 5.81 -15.24 -11.91
N LEU A 70 5.26 -15.76 -10.82
CA LEU A 70 6.06 -16.19 -9.68
C LEU A 70 6.88 -17.43 -10.06
N VAL A 71 8.10 -17.52 -9.53
CA VAL A 71 8.98 -18.68 -9.75
C VAL A 71 8.42 -19.93 -9.06
N GLU A 72 7.74 -19.74 -7.92
CA GLU A 72 7.10 -20.80 -7.15
C GLU A 72 5.67 -20.38 -6.75
N PRO A 73 4.75 -21.33 -6.51
CA PRO A 73 3.40 -21.00 -6.03
C PRO A 73 3.44 -20.26 -4.70
N TYR A 74 2.54 -19.30 -4.51
CA TYR A 74 2.35 -18.60 -3.24
C TYR A 74 1.05 -19.06 -2.58
N THR A 75 1.12 -19.42 -1.29
CA THR A 75 -0.06 -19.68 -0.46
C THR A 75 -0.31 -18.47 0.44
N PRO A 76 -1.43 -17.75 0.27
CA PRO A 76 -1.74 -16.60 1.11
C PRO A 76 -1.82 -16.95 2.58
N ALA A 77 -1.27 -16.06 3.42
CA ALA A 77 -1.27 -16.20 4.86
C ALA A 77 -1.61 -14.85 5.49
N SER A 78 -2.90 -14.66 5.79
CA SER A 78 -3.33 -13.45 6.48
C SER A 78 -2.81 -13.42 7.92
N GLN A 79 -2.77 -12.23 8.51
CA GLN A 79 -2.24 -12.04 9.87
C GLN A 79 -3.37 -11.70 10.84
N GLY A 80 -3.36 -12.35 12.01
CA GLY A 80 -4.38 -12.15 13.04
C GLY A 80 -5.78 -12.53 12.56
N THR A 81 -6.71 -11.57 12.61
CA THR A 81 -8.10 -11.74 12.20
C THR A 81 -8.39 -11.22 10.78
N ALA A 82 -7.35 -10.78 10.05
CA ALA A 82 -7.52 -10.32 8.68
C ALA A 82 -7.92 -11.49 7.75
N THR A 83 -8.75 -11.21 6.76
CA THR A 83 -9.09 -12.16 5.68
C THR A 83 -8.17 -12.01 4.48
N ASP A 84 -7.60 -10.81 4.31
CA ASP A 84 -6.85 -10.44 3.12
C ASP A 84 -5.35 -10.53 3.39
N ASP A 85 -4.62 -10.96 2.37
CA ASP A 85 -3.16 -10.97 2.34
C ASP A 85 -2.71 -10.05 1.19
N TYR A 86 -2.12 -8.91 1.56
CA TYR A 86 -1.57 -7.96 0.61
C TYR A 86 -0.08 -8.26 0.45
N ARG A 87 0.27 -8.94 -0.64
CA ARG A 87 1.64 -9.35 -0.94
C ARG A 87 2.10 -8.77 -2.27
N CYS A 88 3.29 -8.18 -2.27
CA CYS A 88 3.97 -7.69 -3.46
C CYS A 88 5.12 -8.63 -3.79
N PHE A 89 5.29 -8.93 -5.07
CA PHE A 89 6.36 -9.76 -5.58
C PHE A 89 7.19 -8.96 -6.57
N LEU A 90 8.51 -9.11 -6.51
CA LEU A 90 9.39 -8.53 -7.51
C LEU A 90 9.43 -9.45 -8.73
N LEU A 91 9.09 -8.90 -9.90
CA LEU A 91 9.02 -9.64 -11.15
C LEU A 91 10.13 -9.19 -12.10
N ASP A 92 10.91 -10.14 -12.62
CA ASP A 92 11.82 -9.91 -13.74
C ASP A 92 11.07 -10.14 -15.05
N THR A 93 10.95 -9.10 -15.88
CA THR A 93 10.24 -9.18 -17.16
C THR A 93 11.08 -9.82 -18.26
N GLY A 94 12.40 -9.91 -18.09
CA GLY A 94 13.33 -10.41 -19.11
C GLY A 94 13.38 -9.58 -20.40
N VAL A 95 12.79 -8.37 -20.41
CA VAL A 95 12.76 -7.49 -21.59
C VAL A 95 14.05 -6.67 -21.63
N PRO A 96 14.92 -6.82 -22.65
CA PRO A 96 16.27 -6.24 -22.65
C PRO A 96 16.32 -4.78 -23.11
N GLU A 97 15.21 -4.23 -23.61
CA GLU A 97 15.12 -2.90 -24.22
C GLU A 97 13.88 -2.15 -23.74
N ASP A 98 13.88 -0.82 -23.87
CA ASP A 98 12.73 0.00 -23.47
C ASP A 98 11.53 -0.26 -24.37
N ARG A 99 10.37 -0.57 -23.76
CA ARG A 99 9.12 -0.89 -24.47
C ARG A 99 7.93 -0.23 -23.80
N PHE A 100 6.90 0.05 -24.60
CA PHE A 100 5.59 0.50 -24.10
C PHE A 100 4.72 -0.69 -23.72
N ILE A 101 4.13 -0.63 -22.52
CA ILE A 101 3.07 -1.55 -22.11
C ILE A 101 1.75 -0.96 -22.59
N THR A 102 1.12 -1.61 -23.57
CA THR A 102 -0.17 -1.18 -24.14
C THR A 102 -1.36 -1.94 -23.56
N GLY A 103 -1.12 -2.99 -22.80
CA GLY A 103 -2.14 -3.78 -22.11
C GLY A 103 -1.53 -4.71 -21.07
N VAL A 104 -2.35 -5.12 -20.11
CA VAL A 104 -2.01 -6.12 -19.10
C VAL A 104 -3.15 -7.11 -18.96
N ARG A 105 -2.82 -8.38 -18.75
CA ARG A 105 -3.79 -9.43 -18.43
C ARG A 105 -3.27 -10.23 -17.25
N PHE A 106 -4.04 -10.26 -16.17
CA PHE A 106 -3.77 -11.13 -15.03
C PHE A 106 -4.40 -12.50 -15.26
N VAL A 107 -3.65 -13.55 -14.95
CA VAL A 107 -4.11 -14.94 -15.01
C VAL A 107 -3.84 -15.57 -13.65
N PRO A 108 -4.79 -15.53 -12.71
CA PRO A 108 -4.61 -16.14 -11.41
C PRO A 108 -4.78 -17.66 -11.48
N ASP A 109 -3.99 -18.39 -10.70
CA ASP A 109 -4.16 -19.84 -10.54
C ASP A 109 -5.49 -20.19 -9.86
N ASN A 110 -5.96 -19.33 -8.95
CA ASN A 110 -7.23 -19.49 -8.27
C ASN A 110 -7.99 -18.14 -8.20
N ALA A 111 -8.92 -17.95 -9.14
CA ALA A 111 -9.74 -16.75 -9.22
C ALA A 111 -10.75 -16.60 -8.06
N SER A 112 -11.03 -17.66 -7.29
CA SER A 112 -11.86 -17.57 -6.08
C SER A 112 -11.10 -17.03 -4.86
N VAL A 113 -9.77 -16.98 -4.92
CA VAL A 113 -8.90 -16.45 -3.85
C VAL A 113 -8.35 -15.07 -4.23
N VAL A 114 -7.89 -14.89 -5.48
CA VAL A 114 -7.32 -13.63 -5.93
C VAL A 114 -8.44 -12.63 -6.25
N HIS A 115 -8.66 -11.67 -5.35
CA HIS A 115 -9.67 -10.61 -5.54
C HIS A 115 -9.12 -9.38 -6.30
N HIS A 116 -7.85 -9.01 -6.07
CA HIS A 116 -7.18 -7.91 -6.77
C HIS A 116 -5.78 -8.32 -7.25
N ALA A 117 -5.40 -7.79 -8.41
CA ALA A 117 -4.04 -7.88 -8.94
C ALA A 117 -3.64 -6.51 -9.50
N ILE A 118 -2.47 -6.02 -9.10
CA ILE A 118 -1.99 -4.68 -9.45
C ILE A 118 -0.53 -4.80 -9.91
N LEU A 119 -0.21 -4.17 -11.03
CA LEU A 119 1.15 -4.09 -11.55
C LEU A 119 1.72 -2.70 -11.28
N TYR A 120 2.83 -2.64 -10.54
CA TYR A 120 3.58 -1.41 -10.32
C TYR A 120 4.84 -1.39 -11.17
N ARG A 121 5.19 -0.22 -11.71
CA ARG A 121 6.48 -0.01 -12.39
C ARG A 121 7.54 0.35 -11.36
N VAL A 122 8.53 -0.52 -11.19
CA VAL A 122 9.77 -0.20 -10.46
C VAL A 122 10.67 0.61 -11.39
N ARG A 123 10.98 1.86 -11.02
CA ARG A 123 11.91 2.70 -11.79
C ARG A 123 13.36 2.28 -11.55
N PRO A 124 14.31 2.60 -12.45
CA PRO A 124 15.73 2.25 -12.26
C PRO A 124 16.30 2.65 -10.89
N GLN A 125 15.92 3.82 -10.37
CA GLN A 125 16.35 4.33 -9.07
C GLN A 125 15.77 3.54 -7.87
N GLN A 126 14.71 2.77 -8.08
CA GLN A 126 14.04 1.97 -7.06
C GLN A 126 14.46 0.51 -7.06
N ILE A 127 15.20 0.02 -8.07
CA ILE A 127 15.55 -1.40 -8.24
C ILE A 127 16.24 -1.94 -6.99
N GLN A 128 17.28 -1.25 -6.51
CA GLN A 128 18.01 -1.69 -5.31
C GLN A 128 17.10 -1.74 -4.08
N ALA A 129 16.22 -0.77 -3.90
CA ALA A 129 15.28 -0.75 -2.78
C ALA A 129 14.27 -1.90 -2.88
N ALA A 130 13.77 -2.21 -4.08
CA ALA A 130 12.85 -3.32 -4.28
C ALA A 130 13.52 -4.67 -4.03
N GLN A 131 14.75 -4.86 -4.52
CA GLN A 131 15.54 -6.07 -4.25
C GLN A 131 15.83 -6.24 -2.76
N GLN A 132 16.18 -5.15 -2.07
CA GLN A 132 16.42 -5.19 -0.63
C GLN A 132 15.14 -5.53 0.15
N ARG A 133 13.99 -4.93 -0.21
CA ARG A 133 12.69 -5.23 0.41
C ARG A 133 12.31 -6.70 0.28
N ASP A 134 12.50 -7.26 -0.92
CA ASP A 134 12.25 -8.67 -1.19
C ASP A 134 13.20 -9.56 -0.36
N ALA A 135 14.50 -9.24 -0.33
CA ALA A 135 15.51 -10.00 0.42
C ALA A 135 15.36 -9.91 1.95
N ASP A 136 14.86 -8.80 2.49
CA ASP A 136 14.67 -8.59 3.92
C ASP A 136 13.47 -9.36 4.48
N THR A 137 12.57 -9.85 3.62
CA THR A 137 11.35 -10.53 4.05
C THR A 137 11.50 -12.05 3.94
N PRO A 138 11.22 -12.81 5.01
CA PRO A 138 11.17 -14.26 4.92
C PRO A 138 10.08 -14.73 3.93
N GLY A 139 10.47 -15.64 3.03
CA GLY A 139 9.58 -16.18 2.00
C GLY A 139 9.54 -15.32 0.73
N GLN A 140 8.51 -15.50 -0.08
CA GLN A 140 8.35 -14.78 -1.35
C GLN A 140 7.70 -13.41 -1.12
N GLY A 141 8.31 -12.35 -1.64
CA GLY A 141 7.72 -11.02 -1.62
C GLY A 141 7.60 -10.40 -0.22
N TRP A 142 6.98 -9.23 -0.15
CA TRP A 142 6.75 -8.49 1.10
C TRP A 142 5.29 -8.03 1.26
N SER A 143 4.88 -7.75 2.49
CA SER A 143 3.54 -7.21 2.76
C SER A 143 3.45 -5.76 2.27
N CYS A 144 2.35 -5.41 1.59
CA CYS A 144 2.27 -4.15 0.86
C CYS A 144 0.83 -3.58 0.79
N PHE A 145 0.24 -3.24 1.93
CA PHE A 145 -1.10 -2.65 1.96
C PHE A 145 -1.12 -1.25 1.30
N GLY A 146 -1.92 -1.10 0.24
CA GLY A 146 -2.13 0.18 -0.44
C GLY A 146 -1.05 0.62 -1.43
N GLY A 147 0.08 -0.08 -1.51
CA GLY A 147 1.16 0.23 -2.45
C GLY A 147 2.44 -0.54 -2.16
N PRO A 148 3.45 -0.48 -3.06
CA PRO A 148 4.61 -1.38 -3.02
C PRO A 148 5.66 -1.01 -1.94
N ASP A 149 5.44 0.02 -1.13
CA ASP A 149 6.38 0.52 -0.11
C ASP A 149 7.82 0.77 -0.64
N LEU A 150 7.91 1.32 -1.85
CA LEU A 150 9.18 1.75 -2.45
C LEU A 150 9.37 3.25 -2.28
N PRO A 151 10.62 3.73 -2.10
CA PRO A 151 10.91 5.17 -2.02
C PRO A 151 10.36 5.93 -3.22
N SER A 152 9.87 7.14 -3.00
CA SER A 152 9.46 8.05 -4.08
C SER A 152 10.60 8.20 -5.07
N ALA A 153 10.34 7.91 -6.35
CA ALA A 153 11.37 7.84 -7.37
C ALA A 153 11.91 9.20 -7.86
N GLY A 154 11.84 10.25 -7.03
CA GLY A 154 12.33 11.61 -7.26
C GLY A 154 12.52 12.04 -8.72
N GLY A 155 11.49 12.66 -9.32
CA GLY A 155 11.61 13.26 -10.65
C GLY A 155 10.30 13.23 -11.44
N ASN A 156 9.99 14.39 -12.04
CA ASN A 156 8.82 14.62 -12.89
C ASN A 156 8.67 13.49 -13.90
N GLY A 157 7.51 12.84 -13.89
CA GLY A 157 7.15 11.87 -14.91
C GLY A 157 7.20 12.53 -16.28
N VAL A 158 8.09 12.02 -17.13
CA VAL A 158 7.86 12.02 -18.57
C VAL A 158 6.92 10.88 -18.92
#